data_AF-A0A800IN99-F1
#
_entry.id   AF-A0A800IN99-F1
#
_cell.length_a   1.000
_cell.length_b   1.000
_cell.length_c   1.000
_cell.angle_alpha   90.00
_cell.angle_beta   90.00
_cell.angle_gamma   90.00
#
_symmetry.space_group_name_H-M   'P 1'
#
loop_
_entity.id
_entity.type
_entity.pdbx_description
1 polymer ?
#
loop_
_entity_poly.entity_id
_entity_poly.type
_entity_poly.pdbx_seq_one_letter_code
_entity_poly.pdbx_strand_id
1 'polypeptide(L)'
;MQRCIMCTYRWAWTRGKRVYFVPRAVQARAYILINNSAGDTPNTQETLSFGCGAMILDPLGQVVKRTRQPTRAEKTLVVTITKPLDELVPDFEMER
;
A
#
# COMPACT_ATOMS: atom_id res chain seq x y z
N MET A 1 -7.17 -28.99 -18.20
CA MET A 1 -7.14 -28.34 -16.88
C MET A 1 -6.30 -27.06 -16.95
N GLN A 2 -6.94 -25.92 -17.21
CA GLN A 2 -6.30 -24.60 -17.16
C GLN A 2 -6.06 -24.22 -15.69
N ARG A 3 -4.79 -24.16 -15.28
CA ARG A 3 -4.42 -23.57 -13.99
C ARG A 3 -4.74 -22.08 -14.07
N CYS A 4 -5.66 -21.64 -13.21
CA CYS A 4 -6.08 -20.26 -13.08
C CYS A 4 -4.89 -19.40 -12.60
N ILE A 5 -4.23 -18.73 -13.52
CA ILE A 5 -3.09 -17.81 -13.29
C ILE A 5 -3.53 -16.53 -12.52
N MET A 6 -4.83 -16.33 -12.26
CA MET A 6 -5.33 -15.17 -11.53
C MET A 6 -5.03 -15.15 -10.02
N CYS A 7 -4.57 -16.26 -9.43
CA CYS A 7 -4.35 -16.32 -7.97
C CYS A 7 -2.92 -15.87 -7.53
N THR A 8 -1.96 -15.80 -8.46
CA THR A 8 -0.54 -15.49 -8.15
C THR A 8 -0.20 -13.99 -8.18
N TYR A 9 -0.94 -13.17 -8.92
CA TYR A 9 -0.68 -11.72 -9.01
C TYR A 9 -1.04 -10.94 -7.74
N ARG A 10 -1.92 -11.49 -6.89
CA ARG A 10 -2.39 -10.85 -5.64
C ARG A 10 -1.28 -10.58 -4.63
N TRP A 11 -0.31 -11.49 -4.57
CA TRP A 11 0.87 -11.37 -3.68
C TRP A 11 1.99 -10.57 -4.34
N ALA A 12 2.21 -10.74 -5.64
CA ALA A 12 3.25 -10.05 -6.39
C ALA A 12 3.06 -8.52 -6.38
N TRP A 13 1.82 -8.04 -6.53
CA TRP A 13 1.53 -6.59 -6.54
C TRP A 13 1.74 -5.92 -5.17
N THR A 14 1.20 -6.53 -4.10
CA THR A 14 1.43 -6.02 -2.74
C THR A 14 2.92 -6.08 -2.38
N ARG A 15 3.61 -7.15 -2.81
CA ARG A 15 5.07 -7.30 -2.62
C ARG A 15 5.85 -6.22 -3.36
N GLY A 16 5.51 -5.91 -4.61
CA GLY A 16 6.16 -4.86 -5.40
C GLY A 16 6.02 -3.48 -4.77
N LYS A 17 4.82 -3.12 -4.28
CA LYS A 17 4.61 -1.87 -3.54
C LYS A 17 5.45 -1.81 -2.27
N ARG A 18 5.55 -2.92 -1.52
CA ARG A 18 6.38 -2.95 -0.30
C ARG A 18 7.86 -2.74 -0.63
N VAL A 19 8.39 -3.38 -1.67
CA VAL A 19 9.80 -3.18 -2.09
C VAL A 19 10.09 -1.71 -2.39
N TYR A 20 9.14 -1.00 -3.02
CA TYR A 20 9.33 0.40 -3.37
C TYR A 20 9.11 1.35 -2.19
N PHE A 21 8.04 1.18 -1.41
CA PHE A 21 7.61 2.17 -0.42
C PHE A 21 8.14 1.92 1.00
N VAL A 22 8.52 0.69 1.38
CA VAL A 22 9.07 0.41 2.72
C VAL A 22 10.37 1.17 2.98
N PRO A 23 11.39 1.14 2.09
CA PRO A 23 12.61 1.89 2.34
C PRO A 23 12.37 3.40 2.47
N ARG A 24 11.39 3.93 1.74
CA ARG A 24 11.01 5.35 1.78
C ARG A 24 10.33 5.72 3.09
N ALA A 25 9.46 4.86 3.61
CA ALA A 25 8.78 5.09 4.89
C ALA A 25 9.78 5.15 6.04
N VAL A 26 10.74 4.21 6.03
CA VAL A 26 11.82 4.12 7.01
C VAL A 26 12.77 5.32 6.90
N GLN A 27 13.26 5.63 5.69
CA GLN A 27 14.20 6.74 5.50
C GLN A 27 13.58 8.10 5.83
N ALA A 28 12.33 8.33 5.44
CA ALA A 28 11.64 9.58 5.71
C ALA A 28 11.10 9.67 7.14
N ARG A 29 11.15 8.56 7.91
CA ARG A 29 10.55 8.43 9.24
C ARG A 29 9.10 8.94 9.24
N ALA A 30 8.33 8.51 8.25
CA ALA A 30 7.00 9.07 8.00
C ALA A 30 5.98 8.00 7.66
N TYR A 31 4.73 8.29 8.03
CA TYR A 31 3.60 7.55 7.50
C TYR A 31 3.49 7.78 6.00
N ILE A 32 3.44 6.70 5.21
CA ILE A 32 3.22 6.78 3.76
C ILE A 32 1.83 6.27 3.42
N LEU A 33 1.04 7.14 2.79
CA LEU A 33 -0.27 6.81 2.25
C LEU A 33 -0.13 6.50 0.76
N ILE A 34 -0.40 5.26 0.38
CA ILE A 34 -0.33 4.78 -1.00
C ILE A 34 -1.77 4.67 -1.49
N ASN A 35 -2.21 5.64 -2.28
CA ASN A 35 -3.50 5.58 -2.96
C ASN A 35 -3.37 4.79 -4.28
N ASN A 36 -4.45 4.12 -4.68
CA ASN A 36 -4.50 3.46 -5.98
C ASN A 36 -5.94 3.41 -6.49
N SER A 37 -6.10 3.58 -7.80
CA SER A 37 -7.39 3.42 -8.46
C SER A 37 -7.94 2.00 -8.29
N ALA A 38 -9.26 1.88 -8.33
CA ALA A 38 -10.00 0.64 -8.23
C ALA A 38 -11.05 0.59 -9.34
N GLY A 39 -11.46 -0.60 -9.76
CA GLY A 39 -12.47 -0.79 -10.80
C GLY A 39 -11.92 -0.66 -12.22
N ASP A 40 -12.85 -0.47 -13.16
CA ASP A 40 -12.60 -0.33 -14.59
C ASP A 40 -12.94 1.11 -14.99
N THR A 41 -12.00 1.79 -15.66
CA THR A 41 -12.19 3.17 -16.12
C THR A 41 -12.17 3.19 -17.65
N PRO A 42 -13.26 3.61 -18.31
CA PRO A 42 -13.26 3.77 -19.76
C PRO A 42 -12.32 4.92 -20.16
N ASN A 43 -11.42 4.66 -21.10
CA ASN A 43 -10.56 5.64 -21.75
C ASN A 43 -10.93 5.73 -23.25
N THR A 44 -10.41 6.73 -23.96
CA THR A 44 -10.76 7.01 -25.37
C THR A 44 -10.46 5.85 -26.34
N GLN A 45 -9.56 4.93 -25.99
CA GLN A 45 -9.15 3.80 -26.83
C GLN A 45 -9.44 2.42 -26.21
N GLU A 46 -9.50 2.33 -24.89
CA GLU A 46 -9.67 1.06 -24.17
C GLU A 46 -10.21 1.25 -22.75
N THR A 47 -10.69 0.17 -22.14
CA THR A 47 -11.03 0.15 -20.70
C THR A 47 -9.80 -0.21 -19.89
N LEU A 48 -9.36 0.71 -19.02
CA LEU A 48 -8.25 0.48 -18.09
C LEU A 48 -8.77 -0.25 -16.85
N SER A 49 -8.20 -1.43 -16.57
CA SER A 49 -8.57 -2.23 -15.40
C SER A 49 -7.59 -2.03 -14.25
N PHE A 50 -8.07 -1.42 -13.16
CA PHE A 50 -7.28 -1.20 -11.95
C PHE A 50 -7.54 -2.27 -10.87
N GLY A 51 -6.44 -2.76 -10.32
CA GLY A 51 -6.42 -3.83 -9.33
C GLY A 51 -6.61 -3.39 -7.88
N CYS A 52 -6.91 -2.12 -7.56
CA CYS A 52 -6.96 -1.60 -6.19
C CYS A 52 -5.61 -1.80 -5.44
N GLY A 53 -5.62 -1.89 -4.12
CA GLY A 53 -4.43 -2.08 -3.28
C GLY A 53 -3.86 -0.77 -2.74
N ALA A 54 -4.73 0.10 -2.22
CA ALA A 54 -4.34 1.19 -1.35
C ALA A 54 -3.73 0.63 -0.06
N MET A 55 -2.73 1.30 0.50
CA MET A 55 -1.95 0.81 1.63
C MET A 55 -1.42 1.99 2.46
N ILE A 56 -1.37 1.80 3.77
CA ILE A 56 -0.76 2.73 4.71
C ILE A 56 0.44 2.03 5.35
N LEU A 57 1.60 2.68 5.27
CA LEU A 57 2.81 2.27 5.96
C LEU A 57 3.06 3.18 7.16
N ASP A 58 3.55 2.61 8.26
CA ASP A 58 4.09 3.39 9.37
C ASP A 58 5.56 3.79 9.12
N PRO A 59 6.14 4.66 9.97
CA PRO A 59 7.55 5.05 9.89
C PRO A 59 8.56 3.89 10.00
N LEU A 60 8.15 2.72 10.47
CA LEU A 60 8.98 1.51 10.54
C LEU A 60 8.81 0.61 9.31
N GLY A 61 8.00 1.04 8.33
CA GLY A 61 7.71 0.29 7.11
C GLY A 61 6.73 -0.87 7.31
N GLN A 62 6.04 -0.94 8.44
CA GLN A 62 4.99 -1.92 8.68
C GLN A 62 3.70 -1.51 7.97
N VAL A 63 2.94 -2.51 7.53
CA VAL A 63 1.64 -2.26 6.87
C VAL A 63 0.58 -2.11 7.95
N VAL A 64 0.12 -0.89 8.19
CA VAL A 64 -0.93 -0.59 9.17
C VAL A 64 -2.29 -1.04 8.65
N LYS A 65 -2.60 -0.67 7.40
CA LYS A 65 -3.89 -0.97 6.77
C LYS A 65 -3.73 -1.09 5.26
N ARG A 66 -4.53 -1.96 4.64
CA ARG A 66 -4.55 -2.11 3.17
C ARG A 66 -5.91 -2.54 2.65
N THR A 67 -6.24 -2.12 1.44
CA THR A 67 -7.35 -2.72 0.69
C THR A 67 -6.90 -4.03 0.06
N ARG A 68 -7.83 -4.97 -0.08
CA ARG A 68 -7.60 -6.25 -0.75
C ARG A 68 -8.34 -6.25 -2.08
N GLN A 69 -7.81 -6.99 -3.04
CA GLN A 69 -8.32 -7.13 -4.41
C GLN A 69 -9.71 -7.75 -4.63
N PRO A 70 -10.31 -8.60 -3.75
CA PRO A 70 -11.42 -9.45 -4.19
C PRO A 70 -12.69 -8.67 -4.56
N THR A 71 -12.85 -7.43 -4.10
CA THR A 71 -14.04 -6.64 -4.45
C THR A 71 -13.79 -5.63 -5.56
N ARG A 72 -12.53 -5.32 -5.93
CA ARG A 72 -12.12 -4.20 -6.82
C ARG A 72 -12.86 -2.86 -6.62
N ALA A 73 -13.60 -2.72 -5.52
CA ALA A 73 -14.41 -1.57 -5.19
C ALA A 73 -13.58 -0.47 -4.54
N GLU A 74 -14.03 0.77 -4.74
CA GLU A 74 -13.53 1.93 -4.02
C GLU A 74 -13.73 1.76 -2.52
N LYS A 75 -12.69 2.11 -1.74
CA LYS A 75 -12.70 2.00 -0.28
C LYS A 75 -11.87 3.11 0.32
N THR A 76 -12.38 3.68 1.41
CA THR A 76 -11.63 4.62 2.24
C THR A 76 -10.87 3.87 3.32
N LEU A 77 -9.56 4.12 3.43
CA LEU A 77 -8.75 3.69 4.56
C LEU A 77 -8.54 4.88 5.49
N VAL A 78 -9.04 4.76 6.71
CA VAL A 78 -8.75 5.72 7.80
C VAL A 78 -7.82 5.06 8.80
N VAL A 79 -6.82 5.82 9.25
CA VAL A 79 -5.90 5.50 10.34
C VAL A 79 -5.83 6.70 11.28
N THR A 80 -5.81 6.45 12.58
CA THR A 80 -5.52 7.47 13.58
C THR A 80 -4.05 7.34 13.96
N ILE A 81 -3.31 8.44 13.89
CA ILE A 81 -1.93 8.50 14.37
C ILE A 81 -2.01 8.76 15.88
N THR A 82 -1.89 7.70 16.68
CA THR A 82 -2.03 7.77 18.14
C THR A 82 -0.69 7.94 18.86
N LYS A 83 0.41 7.57 18.21
CA LYS A 83 1.76 7.64 18.77
C LYS A 83 2.57 8.69 18.03
N PRO A 84 3.23 9.61 18.76
CA PRO A 84 4.16 10.54 18.14
C PRO A 84 5.39 9.77 17.59
N LEU A 85 6.09 10.37 16.64
CA LEU A 85 7.11 9.69 15.83
C LEU A 85 8.30 9.21 16.67
N ASP A 86 8.68 10.00 17.67
CA ASP A 86 9.68 9.70 18.72
C ASP A 86 9.33 8.45 19.54
N GLU A 87 8.04 8.14 19.74
CA GLU A 87 7.65 6.89 20.40
C GLU A 87 7.80 5.66 19.48
N LEU A 88 7.83 5.87 18.17
CA LEU A 88 7.90 4.79 17.16
C LEU A 88 9.32 4.55 16.66
N VAL A 89 10.14 5.59 16.57
CA VAL A 89 11.50 5.56 16.06
C VAL A 89 12.45 5.72 17.24
N PRO A 90 13.32 4.74 17.53
CA PRO A 90 14.27 4.84 18.64
C PRO A 90 15.11 6.13 18.58
N ASP A 91 15.42 6.72 19.74
CA ASP A 91 16.14 8.00 19.83
C ASP A 91 17.45 8.02 19.02
N PHE A 92 18.20 6.92 19.03
CA PHE A 92 19.46 6.82 18.27
C PHE A 92 19.25 6.87 16.74
N GLU A 93 18.07 6.52 16.24
CA GLU A 93 17.71 6.71 14.84
C GLU A 93 17.35 8.16 14.55
N MET A 94 16.93 8.96 15.54
CA MET A 94 16.54 10.36 15.37
C MET A 94 17.73 11.34 15.29
N GLU A 95 18.91 10.95 15.77
CA GLU A 95 20.14 11.75 15.82
C GLU A 95 20.95 11.80 14.50
N ARG A 96 20.47 11.10 13.46
CA ARG A 96 21.01 11.12 12.09
C ARG A 96 20.37 12.21 11.24
#